data_AF-A0A7Y5ZKX5-F1
#
_entry.id   AF-A0A7Y5ZKX5-F1
#
_cell.length_a   1.000
_cell.length_b   1.000
_cell.length_c   1.000
_cell.angle_alpha   90.00
_cell.angle_beta   90.00
_cell.angle_gamma   90.00
#
_symmetry.space_group_name_H-M   'P 1'
#
loop_
_entity.id
_entity.type
_entity.pdbx_description
1 polymer ?
#
loop_
_entity_poly.entity_id
_entity_poly.type
_entity_poly.pdbx_seq_one_letter_code
_entity_poly.pdbx_strand_id
1 'polypeptide(L)' 'MTTEAHTTPACMFCHQSSVVELTAEEAAALRAGALIQDAAPTRPAAERELIRSGIHPQCWADNFGPGID' A
#
# COMPACT_ATOMS: atom_id res chain seq x y z
N MET A 1 2.01 20.23 -3.43
CA MET A 1 1.16 19.12 -2.98
C MET A 1 1.61 18.75 -1.59
N THR A 2 0.70 18.71 -0.62
CA THR A 2 1.01 18.27 0.74
C THR A 2 0.84 16.76 0.81
N THR A 3 1.80 16.08 1.44
CA THR A 3 1.72 14.64 1.72
C THR A 3 1.48 14.39 3.20
N GLU A 4 0.93 13.22 3.50
CA GLU A 4 0.70 12.71 4.84
C GLU A 4 1.36 11.33 4.96
N ALA A 5 2.08 11.11 6.05
CA ALA A 5 2.66 9.81 6.37
C ALA A 5 1.56 8.81 6.74
N HIS A 6 1.52 7.68 6.05
CA HIS A 6 0.61 6.57 6.30
C HIS A 6 1.40 5.33 6.72
N THR A 7 1.14 4.83 7.93
CA THR A 7 1.70 3.55 8.39
C THR A 7 0.83 2.41 7.86
N THR A 8 1.43 1.51 7.08
CA THR A 8 0.76 0.33 6.54
C THR A 8 0.44 -0.67 7.65
N PRO A 9 -0.51 -1.61 7.43
CA PRO A 9 -0.59 -2.80 8.26
C PRO A 9 0.77 -3.52 8.35
N ALA A 10 0.98 -4.28 9.42
CA ALA A 10 2.17 -5.13 9.53
C ALA A 10 2.07 -6.26 8.49
N CYS A 11 3.16 -6.48 7.76
CA CYS A 11 3.27 -7.60 6.83
C CYS A 11 3.05 -8.93 7.56
N MET A 12 2.19 -9.80 7.02
CA MET A 12 1.93 -11.09 7.66
C MET A 12 3.11 -12.08 7.60
N PHE A 13 4.11 -11.82 6.76
CA PHE A 13 5.28 -12.69 6.58
C PHE A 13 6.48 -12.27 7.43
N CYS A 14 6.82 -10.98 7.46
CA CYS A 14 7.98 -10.47 8.19
C CYS A 14 7.60 -9.69 9.46
N HIS A 15 6.31 -9.43 9.69
CA HIS A 15 5.77 -8.70 10.84
C HIS A 15 6.22 -7.24 10.98
N GLN A 16 6.84 -6.66 9.94
CA GLN A 16 7.21 -5.25 9.89
C GLN A 16 6.14 -4.43 9.17
N SER A 17 5.92 -3.20 9.61
CA SER A 17 5.12 -2.19 8.90
C SER A 17 6.03 -1.26 8.09
N SER A 18 5.46 -0.55 7.12
CA SER A 18 6.13 0.51 6.36
C SER A 18 5.44 1.86 6.58
N VAL A 19 6.15 2.94 6.29
CA VAL A 19 5.57 4.28 6.17
C VAL A 19 5.60 4.66 4.69
N VAL A 20 4.45 5.06 4.16
CA VAL A 20 4.28 5.52 2.78
C VAL A 20 3.74 6.95 2.82
N GLU A 21 4.28 7.83 1.97
CA GLU A 21 3.75 9.18 1.80
C GLU A 21 2.55 9.15 0.84
N LEU A 22 1.38 9.54 1.35
CA LEU A 22 0.17 9.69 0.55
C LEU A 22 -0.07 11.17 0.25
N THR A 23 -0.62 11.51 -0.90
CA THR A 23 -1.18 12.86 -1.09
C THR A 23 -2.36 13.04 -0.14
N ALA A 24 -2.68 14.30 0.21
CA ALA A 24 -3.83 14.60 1.06
C ALA A 24 -5.16 14.02 0.50
N GLU A 25 -5.31 13.97 -0.83
CA GLU A 25 -6.49 13.42 -1.50
C GLU A 25 -6.58 11.89 -1.32
N GLU A 26 -5.48 11.18 -1.56
CA GLU A 26 -5.41 9.72 -1.38
C GLU A 26 -5.64 9.33 0.09
N ALA A 27 -5.01 10.07 1.01
CA ALA A 27 -5.19 9.85 2.45
C ALA A 27 -6.64 10.09 2.90
N ALA A 28 -7.29 11.13 2.37
CA ALA A 28 -8.70 11.41 2.65
C ALA A 28 -9.63 10.32 2.09
N ALA A 29 -9.39 9.85 0.85
CA ALA A 29 -10.19 8.79 0.22
C ALA A 29 -10.08 7.46 1.00
N LEU A 30 -8.87 7.06 1.41
CA LEU A 30 -8.68 5.86 2.21
C LEU A 30 -9.36 5.96 3.58
N ARG A 31 -9.28 7.11 4.25
CA ARG A 31 -10.01 7.35 5.52
C ARG A 31 -11.53 7.28 5.34
N ALA A 32 -12.04 7.65 4.16
CA ALA A 32 -13.46 7.52 3.83
C ALA A 32 -13.88 6.07 3.47
N GLY A 33 -12.94 5.13 3.45
CA GLY A 33 -13.20 3.71 3.15
C GLY A 33 -13.21 3.38 1.65
N ALA A 34 -12.66 4.24 0.80
CA ALA A 34 -12.50 3.94 -0.62
C ALA A 34 -11.55 2.75 -0.82
N LEU A 35 -11.77 1.98 -1.89
CA LEU A 35 -10.85 0.91 -2.28
C LEU A 35 -9.52 1.52 -2.76
N ILE A 36 -8.39 0.87 -2.49
CA ILE A 36 -7.07 1.42 -2.80
C ILE A 36 -6.87 1.72 -4.29
N GLN A 37 -7.49 0.92 -5.19
CA GLN A 37 -7.44 1.17 -6.63
C GLN A 37 -8.22 2.41 -7.06
N ASP A 38 -9.23 2.83 -6.29
CA ASP A 38 -10.02 4.03 -6.56
C ASP A 38 -9.39 5.25 -5.89
N ALA A 39 -8.84 5.06 -4.68
CA ALA A 39 -8.18 6.12 -3.91
C ALA A 39 -6.84 6.54 -4.50
N ALA A 40 -6.06 5.61 -5.06
CA ALA A 40 -4.73 5.87 -5.61
C ALA A 40 -4.51 5.14 -6.95
N PRO A 41 -5.32 5.41 -7.99
CA PRO A 41 -5.34 4.62 -9.24
C PRO A 41 -4.02 4.65 -10.01
N THR A 42 -3.23 5.71 -9.84
CA THR A 42 -1.94 5.90 -10.53
C THR A 42 -0.77 5.26 -9.80
N ARG A 43 -0.96 4.76 -8.57
CA ARG A 43 0.10 4.05 -7.87
C ARG A 43 0.35 2.66 -8.49
N PRO A 44 1.62 2.23 -8.57
CA PRO A 44 1.96 0.86 -8.96
C PRO A 44 1.17 -0.19 -8.18
N ALA A 45 0.85 -1.31 -8.82
CA ALA A 45 0.08 -2.38 -8.18
C ALA A 45 0.71 -2.88 -6.87
N ALA A 46 2.04 -3.05 -6.86
CA ALA A 46 2.78 -3.46 -5.67
C ALA A 46 2.69 -2.44 -4.51
N GLU A 47 2.66 -1.14 -4.81
CA GLU A 47 2.52 -0.11 -3.78
C GLU A 47 1.09 -0.06 -3.23
N ARG A 48 0.08 -0.24 -4.09
CA ARG A 48 -1.32 -0.37 -3.66
C ARG A 48 -1.52 -1.62 -2.79
N GLU A 49 -0.89 -2.74 -3.13
CA GLU A 49 -0.92 -3.94 -2.29
C GLU A 49 -0.25 -3.69 -0.94
N LEU A 50 0.93 -3.08 -0.92
CA LEU A 50 1.63 -2.70 0.32
C LEU A 50 0.74 -1.82 1.22
N ILE A 51 0.08 -0.80 0.66
CA ILE A 51 -0.83 0.07 1.43
C ILE A 51 -2.04 -0.71 1.95
N ARG A 52 -2.62 -1.60 1.13
CA ARG A 52 -3.85 -2.35 1.48
C ARG A 52 -3.62 -3.42 2.55
N SER A 53 -2.62 -4.28 2.35
CA SER A 53 -2.42 -5.49 3.14
C SER A 53 -1.18 -5.43 4.04
N GLY A 54 -0.28 -4.49 3.81
CA GLY A 54 1.02 -4.43 4.48
C GLY A 54 2.06 -5.39 3.92
N ILE A 55 1.74 -6.23 2.92
CA ILE A 55 2.69 -7.19 2.36
C ILE A 55 3.74 -6.45 1.54
N HIS A 56 5.01 -6.56 1.94
CA HIS A 56 6.12 -5.99 1.17
C HIS A 56 6.27 -6.69 -0.19
N PRO A 57 6.67 -5.97 -1.25
CA PRO A 57 6.87 -6.57 -2.58
C PRO A 57 7.81 -7.78 -2.56
N GLN A 58 8.89 -7.75 -1.78
CA GLN A 58 9.79 -8.90 -1.64
C GLN A 58 9.09 -10.07 -0.93
N CYS A 59 8.38 -9.82 0.18
CA CYS A 59 7.63 -10.87 0.87
C CYS A 59 6.54 -11.48 -0.02
N TRP A 60 5.92 -10.69 -0.90
CA TRP A 60 5.01 -11.21 -1.90
C TRP A 60 5.74 -12.16 -2.85
N ALA A 61 6.83 -11.70 -3.45
CA ALA A 61 7.62 -12.48 -4.40
C ALA A 61 8.11 -13.81 -3.80
N ASP A 62 8.57 -13.79 -2.54
CA ASP A 62 9.09 -14.97 -1.86
C ASP A 62 8.00 -16.01 -1.55
N ASN A 63 6.76 -15.59 -1.31
CA ASN A 63 5.67 -16.48 -0.87
C ASN A 63 4.70 -16.88 -1.99
N PHE A 64 4.56 -16.04 -3.02
CA PHE A 64 3.60 -16.25 -4.13
C PHE A 64 4.25 -16.27 -5.52
N GLY A 65 5.53 -15.91 -5.63
CA GLY A 65 6.22 -15.70 -6.90
C GLY A 65 6.12 -14.25 -7.40
N PRO A 66 6.88 -13.90 -8.46
CA PRO A 66 6.84 -12.55 -9.02
C PRO A 66 5.43 -12.23 -9.51
N GLY A 67 4.87 -11.12 -9.05
CA GLY A 67 3.59 -10.61 -9.57
C GLY A 67 3.68 -10.43 -11.09
N ILE A 68 2.62 -10.82 -11.80
CA ILE A 68 2.49 -10.53 -13.22
C ILE A 68 1.81 -9.16 -13.30
N ASP A 69 2.57 -8.13 -13.69
CA ASP A 69 2.06 -6.78 -13.96
C ASP A 69 1.32 -6.73 -15.31
#